data_AF-W5JG97-F1
#
_entry.id   AF-W5JG97-F1
#
_cell.length_a   1.000
_cell.length_b   1.000
_cell.length_c   1.000
_cell.angle_alpha   90.00
_cell.angle_beta   90.00
_cell.angle_gamma   90.00
#
_symmetry.space_group_name_H-M   'P 1'
#
loop_
_entity.id
_entity.type
_entity.pdbx_description
1 polymer ?
#
loop_
_entity_poly.entity_id
_entity_poly.type
_entity_poly.pdbx_seq_one_letter_code
_entity_poly.pdbx_strand_id
1 'polypeptide(L)'
;MARMRLAKVSPKKCFFLVLCFAVLILLVFNLRDKDWSGRTPHVLYARDDYQPLGDGNDARNEIATSHVANRATLKQLPADVDVDGNDGNGGGPSKDSRASADYGVRQPWSEERSKKDGVTAADLPWYFSQGVRYPKPARRNRKTNKRLARLLPSETARGDRISNQLMFIPPNYETIKRKGKLKTILVYNGLSPWNVKAGRDVFLSSKCPVSTCTITAQREKAATADLVLYKDHYIPPAVPRSPYQIYMMYFLECPYHTQHVKYPDVFNWTATYRKDSDIVAPYEKWEYFDPRVRQIEQDRNYALNKTRKVAWFVSNCGARNGRLQYAHELQKYIAVDIYGACGTFKCSRNTAERCFEILDRDYKFYLAFENSNCKDYITEKFFVNALTRNVLPIVMGARPEDYEASSPQKSYLHVDEFASPKELAEYLHLLDRNDELYNSYFKWKGTGEFINTYYWCRVCAMLHDDASFRKPKWYGDINDWWRGPGVCTNGSWRNYRARNPADKSPSSDAHR
;
A
#
# COMPACT_ATOMS: atom_id res chain seq x y z
N MET A 1 27.19 46.34 55.38
CA MET A 1 25.89 47.01 55.07
C MET A 1 25.77 46.98 53.55
N ALA A 2 24.75 46.39 52.91
CA ALA A 2 23.34 46.73 52.98
C ALA A 2 22.44 45.51 52.63
N ARG A 3 21.31 45.35 53.33
CA ARG A 3 20.25 44.40 52.99
C ARG A 3 19.37 44.99 51.88
N MET A 4 19.35 44.39 50.69
CA MET A 4 18.34 44.68 49.67
C MET A 4 16.98 44.11 50.12
N ARG A 5 16.01 44.99 50.35
CA ARG A 5 14.61 44.62 50.62
C ARG A 5 13.92 44.32 49.28
N LEU A 6 13.50 43.07 49.06
CA LEU A 6 12.58 42.72 48.00
C LEU A 6 11.19 43.29 48.31
N ALA A 7 10.64 44.08 47.37
CA ALA A 7 9.31 44.65 47.48
C ALA A 7 8.25 43.54 47.43
N LYS A 8 7.42 43.42 48.47
CA LYS A 8 6.26 42.51 48.49
C LYS A 8 5.21 43.01 47.50
N VAL A 9 5.15 42.40 46.32
CA VAL A 9 4.08 42.64 45.35
C VAL A 9 2.82 41.92 45.84
N SER A 10 1.72 42.67 45.99
CA SER A 10 0.43 42.14 46.43
C SER A 10 -0.11 41.11 45.42
N PRO A 11 -0.61 39.94 45.84
CA PRO A 11 -1.22 38.94 44.96
C PRO A 11 -2.34 39.52 44.09
N LYS A 12 -3.08 40.52 44.61
CA LYS A 12 -4.14 41.22 43.85
C LYS A 12 -3.59 42.01 42.66
N LYS A 13 -2.38 42.57 42.77
CA LYS A 13 -1.71 43.29 41.67
C LYS A 13 -1.16 42.32 40.61
N CYS A 14 -0.65 41.16 41.01
CA CYS A 14 -0.27 40.11 40.06
C CYS A 14 -1.49 39.57 39.30
N PHE A 15 -2.61 39.33 39.98
CA PHE A 15 -3.83 38.85 39.33
C PHE A 15 -4.34 39.85 38.28
N PHE A 16 -4.37 41.15 38.61
CA PHE A 16 -4.76 42.19 37.65
C PHE A 16 -3.81 42.28 36.45
N LEU A 17 -2.49 42.17 36.66
CA LEU A 17 -1.52 42.17 35.58
C LEU A 17 -1.69 40.98 34.63
N VAL A 18 -1.92 39.78 35.18
CA VAL A 18 -2.17 38.57 34.38
C VAL A 18 -3.48 38.69 33.60
N LEU A 19 -4.53 39.24 34.21
CA LEU A 19 -5.82 39.46 33.55
C LEU A 19 -5.69 40.47 32.40
N CYS A 20 -4.99 41.60 32.61
CA CYS A 20 -4.72 42.58 31.56
C CYS A 20 -3.91 41.98 30.41
N PHE A 21 -2.92 41.13 30.71
CA PHE A 21 -2.11 40.46 29.69
C PHE A 21 -2.94 39.46 28.86
N ALA A 22 -3.84 38.71 29.50
CA ALA A 22 -4.74 37.77 28.82
C ALA A 22 -5.72 38.49 27.89
N VAL A 23 -6.28 39.63 28.31
CA VAL A 23 -7.17 40.46 27.48
C VAL A 23 -6.40 41.07 26.29
N LEU A 24 -5.16 41.51 26.49
CA LEU A 24 -4.32 42.03 25.42
C LEU A 24 -4.01 40.97 24.36
N ILE A 25 -3.71 39.74 24.79
CA ILE A 25 -3.46 38.60 23.90
C ILE A 25 -4.72 38.29 23.06
N LEU A 26 -5.90 38.26 23.68
CA LEU A 26 -7.17 38.01 22.97
C LEU A 26 -7.52 39.12 21.96
N LEU A 27 -7.15 40.37 22.25
CA LEU A 27 -7.30 41.48 21.30
C LEU A 27 -6.31 41.36 20.13
N VAL A 28 -5.06 40.99 20.39
CA VAL A 28 -4.05 40.78 19.34
C VAL A 28 -4.45 39.62 18.42
N PHE A 29 -4.99 38.52 18.95
CA PHE A 29 -5.47 37.42 18.12
C PHE A 29 -6.71 37.79 17.29
N ASN A 30 -7.66 38.56 17.84
CA ASN A 30 -8.83 39.04 17.09
C ASN A 30 -8.50 40.09 16.02
N LEU A 31 -7.44 40.89 16.20
CA LEU A 31 -6.96 41.83 15.19
C LEU A 31 -6.21 41.10 14.06
N ARG A 32 -5.54 39.98 14.36
CA ARG A 32 -4.74 39.22 13.39
C ARG A 32 -5.58 38.42 12.38
N ASP A 33 -6.80 38.04 12.72
CA ASP A 33 -7.73 37.33 11.80
C ASP A 33 -8.42 38.28 10.79
N LYS A 34 -8.40 39.60 11.00
CA LYS A 34 -9.04 40.57 10.09
C LYS A 34 -8.13 41.08 8.96
N ASP A 35 -6.82 40.95 9.06
CA ASP A 35 -5.85 41.55 8.11
C ASP A 35 -5.30 40.59 7.04
N TRP A 36 -5.81 39.36 6.95
CA TRP A 36 -5.38 38.37 5.94
C TRP A 36 -6.39 38.10 4.83
N SER A 37 -7.10 39.15 4.42
CA SER A 37 -7.82 39.20 3.15
C SER A 37 -7.32 40.36 2.29
N GLY A 38 -6.10 40.24 1.75
CA GLY A 38 -5.66 41.11 0.67
C GLY A 38 -4.14 41.30 0.55
N ARG A 39 -3.65 41.01 -0.66
CA ARG A 39 -2.40 41.49 -1.29
C ARG A 39 -1.13 40.62 -1.13
N THR A 40 -0.70 40.09 -2.27
CA THR A 40 0.69 39.83 -2.67
C THR A 40 1.49 41.14 -2.75
N PRO A 41 2.82 41.16 -2.44
CA PRO A 41 3.83 41.13 -3.53
C PRO A 41 5.25 40.58 -3.19
N HIS A 42 5.94 40.19 -4.27
CA HIS A 42 7.36 40.23 -4.67
C HIS A 42 8.57 40.28 -3.68
N VAL A 43 9.42 39.25 -3.82
CA VAL A 43 10.91 39.13 -3.91
C VAL A 43 11.81 40.33 -3.57
N LEU A 44 12.82 40.09 -2.71
CA LEU A 44 14.22 40.58 -2.83
C LEU A 44 15.22 39.65 -2.09
N TYR A 45 16.40 39.47 -2.68
CA TYR A 45 17.53 38.62 -2.25
C TYR A 45 18.38 39.26 -1.14
N ALA A 46 18.98 38.45 -0.25
CA ALA A 46 20.33 38.66 0.29
C ALA A 46 20.88 37.38 0.96
N ARG A 47 22.21 37.26 0.91
CA ARG A 47 23.08 36.09 1.11
C ARG A 47 23.72 36.12 2.50
N ASP A 48 23.95 34.94 3.10
CA ASP A 48 25.21 34.46 3.70
C ASP A 48 25.08 33.71 5.06
N ASP A 49 25.57 32.46 4.99
CA ASP A 49 26.36 31.66 5.93
C ASP A 49 25.91 31.19 7.34
N TYR A 50 26.26 29.92 7.56
CA TYR A 50 26.47 29.15 8.80
C TYR A 50 25.32 28.32 9.44
N GLN A 51 25.52 26.99 9.37
CA GLN A 51 24.88 25.92 10.18
C GLN A 51 25.37 25.96 11.65
N PRO A 52 24.61 25.51 12.68
CA PRO A 52 24.26 24.08 12.84
C PRO A 52 22.91 23.73 13.55
N LEU A 53 22.49 22.48 13.29
CA LEU A 53 21.64 21.54 14.06
C LEU A 53 20.73 22.07 15.20
N GLY A 54 19.42 21.84 15.06
CA GLY A 54 18.43 21.94 16.13
C GLY A 54 17.07 21.33 15.72
N ASP A 55 16.42 20.68 16.68
CA ASP A 55 15.24 19.82 16.57
C ASP A 55 13.96 20.44 15.95
N GLY A 56 13.21 19.56 15.27
CA GLY A 56 11.75 19.41 15.37
C GLY A 56 10.81 20.62 15.16
N ASN A 57 10.03 20.59 14.07
CA ASN A 57 8.57 20.42 14.18
C ASN A 57 7.86 20.33 12.81
N ASP A 58 6.82 19.49 12.82
CA ASP A 58 5.63 19.50 11.97
C ASP A 58 5.78 19.38 10.44
N ALA A 59 6.08 18.16 10.00
CA ALA A 59 5.47 17.64 8.77
C ALA A 59 4.11 17.04 9.14
N ARG A 60 3.03 17.79 8.87
CA ARG A 60 1.66 17.28 8.91
C ARG A 60 1.58 16.00 8.04
N ASN A 61 1.27 14.91 8.71
CA ASN A 61 0.94 13.61 8.11
C ASN A 61 -0.25 13.78 7.16
N GLU A 62 -0.02 13.63 5.86
CA GLU A 62 -1.09 13.37 4.89
C GLU A 62 -0.84 12.03 4.23
N ILE A 63 -1.38 11.00 4.87
CA ILE A 63 -1.57 9.66 4.33
C ILE A 63 -2.58 9.81 3.19
N ALA A 64 -2.14 9.56 1.95
CA ALA A 64 -3.04 9.11 0.92
C ALA A 64 -3.65 7.81 1.43
N THR A 65 -4.88 7.86 1.90
CA THR A 65 -5.63 6.68 2.32
C THR A 65 -5.84 5.83 1.08
N SER A 66 -5.00 4.81 0.90
CA SER A 66 -5.34 3.70 0.03
C SER A 66 -6.60 3.07 0.62
N HIS A 67 -7.72 3.22 -0.07
CA HIS A 67 -8.98 2.64 0.33
C HIS A 67 -8.90 1.11 0.23
N VAL A 68 -8.36 0.46 1.26
CA VAL A 68 -8.67 -0.93 1.57
C VAL A 68 -10.07 -0.93 2.20
N ALA A 69 -11.09 -0.70 1.37
CA ALA A 69 -12.48 -0.85 1.73
C ALA A 69 -12.99 -2.18 1.19
N ASN A 70 -13.54 -3.01 2.09
CA ASN A 70 -14.25 -4.24 1.75
C ASN A 70 -15.38 -3.92 0.76
N ARG A 71 -15.19 -4.25 -0.52
CA ARG A 71 -16.20 -4.11 -1.56
C ARG A 71 -17.07 -5.37 -1.59
N ALA A 72 -17.96 -5.51 -0.62
CA ALA A 72 -18.92 -6.61 -0.57
C ALA A 72 -20.20 -6.20 0.17
N THR A 73 -21.05 -5.37 -0.45
CA THR A 73 -22.51 -5.41 -0.26
C THR A 73 -23.19 -4.46 -1.23
N LEU A 74 -23.87 -5.02 -2.23
CA LEU A 74 -25.09 -4.48 -2.82
C LEU A 74 -25.70 -5.63 -3.63
N LYS A 75 -26.60 -6.38 -2.97
CA LYS A 75 -27.55 -7.27 -3.65
C LYS A 75 -28.96 -6.72 -3.44
N GLN A 76 -29.68 -6.68 -4.55
CA GLN A 76 -31.10 -6.38 -4.74
C GLN A 76 -32.03 -7.09 -3.76
N LEU A 77 -33.24 -6.53 -3.61
CA LEU A 77 -34.57 -7.18 -3.58
C LEU A 77 -35.65 -6.05 -3.43
N PRO A 78 -36.96 -6.28 -3.68
CA PRO A 78 -37.64 -6.45 -4.97
C PRO A 78 -38.76 -5.39 -5.20
N ALA A 79 -39.55 -5.59 -6.25
CA ALA A 79 -40.55 -4.70 -6.85
C ALA A 79 -41.90 -4.54 -6.09
N ASP A 80 -42.71 -3.65 -6.67
CA ASP A 80 -44.16 -3.40 -6.57
C ASP A 80 -44.66 -2.37 -5.54
N VAL A 81 -45.25 -1.27 -6.03
CA VAL A 81 -46.65 -0.83 -5.86
C VAL A 81 -46.96 0.31 -6.86
N ASP A 82 -47.96 0.10 -7.72
CA ASP A 82 -48.67 1.10 -8.53
C ASP A 82 -49.62 1.97 -7.68
N VAL A 83 -49.74 3.27 -7.98
CA VAL A 83 -51.02 4.04 -7.99
C VAL A 83 -50.89 5.28 -8.91
N ASP A 84 -51.90 5.44 -9.77
CA ASP A 84 -52.20 6.51 -10.74
C ASP A 84 -52.22 7.97 -10.25
N GLY A 85 -52.14 8.92 -11.22
CA GLY A 85 -53.09 10.05 -11.23
C GLY A 85 -52.58 11.48 -11.48
N ASN A 86 -52.38 11.83 -12.75
CA ASN A 86 -52.77 13.06 -13.47
C ASN A 86 -52.21 14.49 -13.19
N ASP A 87 -52.03 15.18 -14.33
CA ASP A 87 -52.08 16.61 -14.68
C ASP A 87 -50.95 17.62 -14.34
N GLY A 88 -50.25 18.05 -15.41
CA GLY A 88 -50.47 19.41 -15.92
C GLY A 88 -49.43 20.52 -15.62
N ASN A 89 -48.63 20.82 -16.65
CA ASN A 89 -48.16 22.16 -17.08
C ASN A 89 -46.77 22.70 -16.62
N GLY A 90 -45.80 22.59 -17.55
CA GLY A 90 -45.00 23.68 -18.14
C GLY A 90 -44.18 24.64 -17.26
N GLY A 91 -42.84 24.48 -17.27
CA GLY A 91 -41.89 25.54 -16.91
C GLY A 91 -40.58 25.04 -16.28
N GLY A 92 -39.63 24.55 -17.10
CA GLY A 92 -38.36 24.00 -16.60
C GLY A 92 -37.29 25.06 -16.27
N PRO A 93 -36.54 24.84 -15.19
CA PRO A 93 -35.10 25.07 -15.19
C PRO A 93 -34.34 23.77 -14.86
N SER A 94 -33.33 23.51 -15.70
CA SER A 94 -32.36 22.41 -15.67
C SER A 94 -31.78 22.15 -14.25
N LYS A 95 -31.98 20.91 -13.77
CA LYS A 95 -31.19 20.26 -12.72
C LYS A 95 -30.62 18.97 -13.32
N ASP A 96 -29.36 19.00 -13.75
CA ASP A 96 -28.58 17.78 -13.99
C ASP A 96 -27.67 17.55 -12.78
N SER A 97 -28.08 16.69 -11.86
CA SER A 97 -27.81 15.25 -11.85
C SER A 97 -26.37 14.94 -11.48
N ARG A 98 -26.20 14.54 -10.20
CA ARG A 98 -25.04 13.82 -9.69
C ARG A 98 -24.80 12.58 -10.55
N ALA A 99 -23.92 12.68 -11.53
CA ALA A 99 -23.28 11.54 -12.13
C ALA A 99 -22.31 10.96 -11.10
N SER A 100 -22.69 9.84 -10.47
CA SER A 100 -21.69 8.92 -9.95
C SER A 100 -20.84 8.52 -11.15
N ALA A 101 -19.58 8.93 -11.16
CA ALA A 101 -18.62 8.48 -12.15
C ALA A 101 -18.50 6.95 -12.03
N ASP A 102 -19.22 6.28 -12.92
CA ASP A 102 -19.07 4.88 -13.22
C ASP A 102 -17.63 4.67 -13.68
N TYR A 103 -16.94 3.79 -12.97
CA TYR A 103 -15.50 3.61 -13.10
C TYR A 103 -15.18 3.18 -14.53
N GLY A 104 -14.22 3.87 -15.14
CA GLY A 104 -13.63 3.53 -16.43
C GLY A 104 -13.48 2.02 -16.55
N VAL A 105 -14.29 1.48 -17.45
CA VAL A 105 -14.42 0.09 -17.87
C VAL A 105 -13.17 -0.72 -17.50
N ARG A 106 -13.24 -1.44 -16.36
CA ARG A 106 -12.62 -2.77 -16.27
C ARG A 106 -13.08 -3.46 -17.53
N GLN A 107 -12.20 -3.73 -18.48
CA GLN A 107 -12.51 -4.71 -19.53
C GLN A 107 -12.92 -5.95 -18.76
N PRO A 108 -14.22 -6.31 -18.72
CA PRO A 108 -14.64 -7.48 -17.99
C PRO A 108 -13.89 -8.64 -18.62
N TRP A 109 -13.41 -9.55 -17.78
CA TRP A 109 -13.08 -10.88 -18.26
C TRP A 109 -14.34 -11.40 -18.97
N SER A 110 -14.35 -11.39 -20.31
CA SER A 110 -15.54 -11.80 -21.04
C SER A 110 -15.63 -13.32 -20.93
N GLU A 111 -16.80 -13.83 -20.55
CA GLU A 111 -17.08 -15.26 -20.54
C GLU A 111 -16.81 -15.92 -21.92
N GLU A 112 -16.78 -15.12 -22.99
CA GLU A 112 -16.41 -15.58 -24.33
C GLU A 112 -14.91 -15.86 -24.48
N ARG A 113 -14.02 -15.08 -23.82
CA ARG A 113 -12.57 -15.36 -23.83
C ARG A 113 -12.22 -16.55 -22.94
N SER A 114 -12.89 -16.67 -21.79
CA SER A 114 -12.69 -17.78 -20.85
C SER A 114 -13.04 -19.15 -21.45
N LYS A 115 -14.12 -19.19 -22.25
CA LYS A 115 -14.50 -20.39 -23.02
C LYS A 115 -13.48 -20.78 -24.09
N LYS A 116 -12.79 -19.81 -24.70
CA LYS A 116 -11.72 -20.07 -25.69
C LYS A 116 -10.45 -20.62 -25.05
N ASP A 117 -10.10 -20.15 -23.85
CA ASP A 117 -8.88 -20.56 -23.14
C ASP A 117 -9.08 -21.73 -22.16
N GLY A 118 -10.31 -22.27 -22.06
CA GLY A 118 -10.63 -23.47 -21.30
C GLY A 118 -10.62 -23.32 -19.77
N VAL A 119 -10.58 -22.09 -19.24
CA VAL A 119 -10.64 -21.81 -17.79
C VAL A 119 -12.05 -21.36 -17.43
N THR A 120 -12.78 -22.18 -16.68
CA THR A 120 -14.14 -21.82 -16.25
C THR A 120 -14.14 -21.14 -14.88
N ALA A 121 -15.20 -20.39 -14.56
CA ALA A 121 -15.38 -19.78 -13.24
C ALA A 121 -15.30 -20.82 -12.08
N ALA A 122 -15.68 -22.07 -12.34
CA ALA A 122 -15.63 -23.17 -11.37
C ALA A 122 -14.19 -23.58 -11.00
N ASP A 123 -13.20 -23.28 -11.85
CA ASP A 123 -11.80 -23.67 -11.64
C ASP A 123 -11.03 -22.65 -10.79
N LEU A 124 -11.49 -21.39 -10.76
CA LEU A 124 -10.81 -20.30 -10.10
C LEU A 124 -11.05 -20.30 -8.57
N PRO A 125 -9.99 -20.12 -7.75
CA PRO A 125 -10.10 -19.93 -6.30
C PRO A 125 -11.08 -18.81 -5.90
N TRP A 126 -11.75 -18.99 -4.76
CA TRP A 126 -12.77 -18.08 -4.22
C TRP A 126 -12.39 -16.59 -4.11
N TYR A 127 -11.10 -16.26 -4.13
CA TYR A 127 -10.61 -14.89 -4.00
C TYR A 127 -10.45 -14.15 -5.34
N PHE A 128 -10.57 -14.85 -6.47
CA PHE A 128 -10.73 -14.21 -7.78
C PHE A 128 -12.13 -13.62 -7.91
N SER A 129 -12.28 -12.58 -8.73
CA SER A 129 -13.54 -11.85 -8.95
C SER A 129 -14.69 -12.76 -9.41
N GLN A 130 -14.39 -13.76 -10.22
CA GLN A 130 -15.33 -14.79 -10.71
C GLN A 130 -15.09 -16.18 -10.08
N GLY A 131 -14.22 -16.26 -9.07
CA GLY A 131 -13.85 -17.54 -8.48
C GLY A 131 -14.87 -18.05 -7.46
N VAL A 132 -15.21 -19.33 -7.54
CA VAL A 132 -16.14 -19.98 -6.60
C VAL A 132 -15.52 -21.17 -5.87
N ARG A 133 -14.27 -21.54 -6.19
CA ARG A 133 -13.61 -22.70 -5.59
C ARG A 133 -13.06 -22.38 -4.19
N TYR A 134 -13.80 -22.82 -3.17
CA TYR A 134 -13.37 -22.76 -1.78
C TYR A 134 -12.37 -23.87 -1.42
N PRO A 135 -11.44 -23.60 -0.47
CA PRO A 135 -10.50 -24.62 0.00
C PRO A 135 -11.20 -25.73 0.81
N LYS A 136 -10.55 -26.90 0.87
CA LYS A 136 -10.91 -28.01 1.78
C LYS A 136 -9.98 -28.02 2.99
N PRO A 137 -10.37 -28.66 4.12
CA PRO A 137 -9.48 -28.83 5.26
C PRO A 137 -8.11 -29.37 4.86
N ALA A 138 -7.05 -28.76 5.38
CA ALA A 138 -5.68 -29.06 4.99
C ALA A 138 -5.33 -30.53 5.31
N ARG A 139 -4.63 -31.18 4.38
CA ARG A 139 -4.15 -32.55 4.58
C ARG A 139 -3.00 -32.58 5.59
N ARG A 140 -2.92 -33.69 6.34
CA ARG A 140 -1.80 -33.99 7.24
C ARG A 140 -0.95 -35.11 6.67
N ASN A 141 0.36 -35.03 6.91
CA ASN A 141 1.28 -36.13 6.70
C ASN A 141 0.93 -37.27 7.68
N ARG A 142 0.74 -38.48 7.16
CA ARG A 142 0.32 -39.64 7.96
C ARG A 142 1.33 -40.05 9.04
N LYS A 143 2.64 -39.83 8.81
CA LYS A 143 3.70 -40.23 9.74
C LYS A 143 3.98 -39.17 10.80
N THR A 144 4.06 -37.90 10.40
CA THR A 144 4.48 -36.81 11.31
C THR A 144 3.30 -36.04 11.91
N ASN A 145 2.08 -36.30 11.43
CA ASN A 145 0.86 -35.57 11.77
C ASN A 145 0.93 -34.04 11.53
N LYS A 146 1.94 -33.57 10.79
CA LYS A 146 2.09 -32.17 10.39
C LYS A 146 1.21 -31.88 9.17
N ARG A 147 0.58 -30.71 9.13
CA ARG A 147 -0.13 -30.25 7.92
C ARG A 147 0.85 -30.13 6.75
N LEU A 148 0.40 -30.42 5.53
CA LEU A 148 1.21 -30.33 4.31
C LEU A 148 1.29 -28.90 3.76
N ALA A 149 0.33 -28.05 4.09
CA ALA A 149 0.31 -26.66 3.65
C ALA A 149 1.54 -25.90 4.17
N ARG A 150 2.15 -25.11 3.29
CA ARG A 150 3.29 -24.24 3.58
C ARG A 150 2.80 -22.80 3.66
N LEU A 151 2.75 -22.28 4.88
CA LEU A 151 2.04 -21.06 5.24
C LEU A 151 2.94 -19.99 5.86
N LEU A 152 4.07 -20.41 6.43
CA LEU A 152 5.01 -19.52 7.12
C LEU A 152 6.31 -19.32 6.32
N PRO A 153 7.03 -18.20 6.51
CA PRO A 153 8.31 -17.94 5.84
C PRO A 153 9.35 -19.06 6.04
N SER A 154 9.38 -19.67 7.24
CA SER A 154 10.29 -20.78 7.56
C SER A 154 10.01 -22.08 6.80
N GLU A 155 8.81 -22.21 6.21
CA GLU A 155 8.38 -23.39 5.45
C GLU A 155 8.58 -23.21 3.94
N THR A 156 8.73 -21.97 3.48
CA THR A 156 8.96 -21.64 2.07
C THR A 156 9.78 -20.37 1.98
N ALA A 157 11.07 -20.54 1.66
CA ALA A 157 12.04 -19.45 1.56
C ALA A 157 11.77 -18.49 0.38
N ARG A 158 10.93 -18.88 -0.60
CA ARG A 158 10.64 -18.09 -1.81
C ARG A 158 9.14 -17.90 -2.01
N GLY A 159 8.68 -16.66 -2.09
CA GLY A 159 7.28 -16.30 -2.39
C GLY A 159 6.54 -15.65 -1.21
N ASP A 160 5.36 -15.10 -1.48
CA ASP A 160 4.56 -14.31 -0.53
C ASP A 160 3.59 -15.15 0.32
N ARG A 161 3.32 -16.40 -0.08
CA ARG A 161 2.39 -17.36 0.56
C ARG A 161 0.95 -16.86 0.66
N ILE A 162 0.57 -15.76 0.00
CA ILE A 162 -0.78 -15.17 0.10
C ILE A 162 -1.83 -16.18 -0.37
N SER A 163 -1.65 -16.73 -1.56
CA SER A 163 -2.56 -17.70 -2.16
C SER A 163 -2.65 -19.00 -1.36
N ASN A 164 -1.54 -19.44 -0.74
CA ASN A 164 -1.52 -20.60 0.15
C ASN A 164 -2.35 -20.35 1.42
N GLN A 165 -2.22 -19.17 2.02
CA GLN A 165 -2.95 -18.76 3.22
C GLN A 165 -4.46 -18.56 2.92
N LEU A 166 -4.81 -18.01 1.75
CA LEU A 166 -6.20 -17.89 1.30
C LEU A 166 -6.86 -19.24 1.05
N MET A 167 -6.08 -20.26 0.69
CA MET A 167 -6.55 -21.63 0.46
C MET A 167 -6.34 -22.56 1.66
N PHE A 168 -6.14 -22.01 2.85
CA PHE A 168 -5.94 -22.79 4.07
C PHE A 168 -7.18 -22.85 4.95
N ILE A 169 -7.58 -24.07 5.30
CA ILE A 169 -8.52 -24.36 6.39
C ILE A 169 -7.85 -25.35 7.35
N PRO A 170 -7.85 -25.12 8.68
CA PRO A 170 -7.31 -26.05 9.65
C PRO A 170 -7.92 -27.46 9.51
N PRO A 171 -7.14 -28.55 9.68
CA PRO A 171 -7.66 -29.91 9.50
C PRO A 171 -8.84 -30.28 10.41
N ASN A 172 -8.94 -29.66 11.59
CA ASN A 172 -9.97 -29.87 12.61
C ASN A 172 -11.00 -28.73 12.67
N TYR A 173 -11.12 -27.93 11.60
CA TYR A 173 -11.91 -26.70 11.62
C TYR A 173 -13.39 -26.89 11.94
N GLU A 174 -14.03 -27.98 11.50
CA GLU A 174 -15.43 -28.27 11.87
C GLU A 174 -15.63 -28.47 13.38
N THR A 175 -14.64 -29.03 14.07
CA THR A 175 -14.66 -29.14 15.53
C THR A 175 -14.45 -27.77 16.18
N ILE A 176 -13.57 -26.93 15.63
CA ILE A 176 -13.37 -25.55 16.10
C ILE A 176 -14.68 -24.76 15.96
N LYS A 177 -15.34 -24.85 14.81
CA LYS A 177 -16.61 -24.19 14.53
C LYS A 177 -17.72 -24.63 15.48
N ARG A 178 -17.89 -25.94 15.71
CA ARG A 178 -18.87 -26.49 16.66
C ARG A 178 -18.65 -26.04 18.11
N LYS A 179 -17.40 -25.83 18.53
CA LYS A 179 -17.10 -25.30 19.87
C LYS A 179 -17.57 -23.86 20.07
N GLY A 180 -17.81 -23.10 19.01
CA GLY A 180 -18.31 -21.72 19.07
C GLY A 180 -17.34 -20.67 19.64
N LYS A 181 -16.19 -21.08 20.19
CA LYS A 181 -15.19 -20.16 20.75
C LYS A 181 -14.47 -19.40 19.64
N LEU A 182 -14.62 -18.08 19.63
CA LEU A 182 -13.91 -17.18 18.72
C LEU A 182 -12.51 -16.86 19.26
N LYS A 183 -11.53 -16.77 18.37
CA LYS A 183 -10.24 -16.16 18.68
C LYS A 183 -10.32 -14.65 18.67
N THR A 184 -9.71 -14.00 19.65
CA THR A 184 -9.77 -12.54 19.81
C THR A 184 -8.55 -11.87 19.21
N ILE A 185 -8.79 -10.91 18.32
CA ILE A 185 -7.78 -10.05 17.71
C ILE A 185 -7.93 -8.64 18.29
N LEU A 186 -6.96 -8.20 19.07
CA LEU A 186 -6.87 -6.85 19.59
C LEU A 186 -6.10 -5.97 18.60
N VAL A 187 -6.76 -4.99 17.99
CA VAL A 187 -6.09 -3.92 17.23
C VAL A 187 -5.71 -2.80 18.19
N TYR A 188 -4.45 -2.78 18.63
CA TYR A 188 -4.01 -1.97 19.78
C TYR A 188 -4.06 -0.45 19.50
N ASN A 189 -3.83 -0.06 18.25
CA ASN A 189 -3.88 1.33 17.78
C ASN A 189 -5.29 1.78 17.36
N GLY A 190 -6.33 0.99 17.65
CA GLY A 190 -7.73 1.31 17.35
C GLY A 190 -8.23 0.74 16.03
N LEU A 191 -9.54 0.80 15.81
CA LEU A 191 -10.24 0.23 14.64
C LEU A 191 -10.17 1.12 13.40
N SER A 192 -10.18 2.44 13.58
CA SER A 192 -10.24 3.42 12.48
C SER A 192 -9.08 3.29 11.48
N PRO A 193 -7.80 3.14 11.91
CA PRO A 193 -6.68 2.97 10.98
C PRO A 193 -6.76 1.72 10.09
N TRP A 194 -7.65 0.78 10.42
CA TRP A 194 -7.87 -0.45 9.68
C TRP A 194 -9.17 -0.45 8.88
N ASN A 195 -10.00 0.59 9.01
CA ASN A 195 -11.32 0.68 8.40
C ASN A 195 -12.19 -0.58 8.67
N VAL A 196 -12.16 -1.09 9.90
CA VAL A 196 -12.98 -2.24 10.32
C VAL A 196 -13.86 -1.89 11.51
N LYS A 197 -14.95 -2.64 11.70
CA LYS A 197 -15.79 -2.59 12.89
C LYS A 197 -15.35 -3.67 13.88
N ALA A 198 -15.62 -3.45 15.17
CA ALA A 198 -15.47 -4.49 16.17
C ALA A 198 -16.43 -5.66 15.87
N GLY A 199 -16.07 -6.86 16.34
CA GLY A 199 -16.87 -8.07 16.15
C GLY A 199 -16.38 -8.95 15.01
N ARG A 200 -17.30 -9.72 14.44
CA ARG A 200 -17.02 -10.78 13.46
C ARG A 200 -17.36 -10.43 12.02
N ASP A 201 -17.94 -9.25 11.79
CA ASP A 201 -18.58 -8.89 10.53
C ASP A 201 -17.63 -8.97 9.34
N VAL A 202 -16.39 -8.48 9.49
CA VAL A 202 -15.38 -8.51 8.42
C VAL A 202 -15.11 -9.92 7.90
N PHE A 203 -15.21 -10.94 8.75
CA PHE A 203 -14.95 -12.32 8.34
C PHE A 203 -16.16 -12.93 7.61
N LEU A 204 -17.38 -12.54 8.01
CA LEU A 204 -18.61 -13.03 7.40
C LEU A 204 -18.92 -12.34 6.07
N SER A 205 -18.79 -11.01 6.02
CA SER A 205 -19.05 -10.23 4.80
C SER A 205 -18.06 -10.55 3.70
N SER A 206 -16.80 -10.80 4.07
CA SER A 206 -15.75 -11.28 3.14
C SER A 206 -15.87 -12.77 2.80
N LYS A 207 -16.84 -13.49 3.39
CA LYS A 207 -17.06 -14.93 3.21
C LYS A 207 -15.77 -15.75 3.42
N CYS A 208 -15.02 -15.43 4.46
CA CYS A 208 -13.75 -16.10 4.74
C CYS A 208 -13.96 -17.61 4.93
N PRO A 209 -13.08 -18.48 4.37
CA PRO A 209 -13.11 -19.92 4.65
C PRO A 209 -12.93 -20.25 6.13
N VAL A 210 -12.14 -19.42 6.84
CA VAL A 210 -11.96 -19.46 8.29
C VAL A 210 -12.45 -18.14 8.89
N SER A 211 -13.45 -18.21 9.75
CA SER A 211 -14.22 -17.06 10.23
C SER A 211 -14.51 -17.09 11.74
N THR A 212 -13.86 -17.98 12.50
CA THR A 212 -14.02 -18.13 13.95
C THR A 212 -13.09 -17.18 14.72
N CYS A 213 -13.13 -15.89 14.35
CA CYS A 213 -12.39 -14.81 15.00
C CYS A 213 -13.29 -13.59 15.25
N THR A 214 -12.86 -12.71 16.16
CA THR A 214 -13.50 -11.42 16.46
C THR A 214 -12.45 -10.34 16.64
N ILE A 215 -12.72 -9.12 16.17
CA ILE A 215 -11.83 -7.96 16.29
C ILE A 215 -12.32 -7.04 17.41
N THR A 216 -11.41 -6.50 18.21
CA THR A 216 -11.70 -5.50 19.24
C THR A 216 -10.58 -4.46 19.35
N ALA A 217 -10.90 -3.27 19.85
CA ALA A 217 -9.92 -2.24 20.25
C ALA A 217 -9.87 -2.02 21.78
N GLN A 218 -10.56 -2.87 22.55
CA GLN A 218 -10.58 -2.85 24.01
C GLN A 218 -9.21 -3.24 24.57
N ARG A 219 -8.43 -2.26 25.02
CA ARG A 219 -7.05 -2.46 25.50
C ARG A 219 -6.95 -3.38 26.71
N GLU A 220 -8.01 -3.46 27.51
CA GLU A 220 -8.16 -4.41 28.61
C GLU A 220 -8.06 -5.89 28.16
N LYS A 221 -8.28 -6.17 26.86
CA LYS A 221 -8.08 -7.51 26.29
C LYS A 221 -6.61 -7.85 26.02
N ALA A 222 -5.67 -6.93 26.22
CA ALA A 222 -4.25 -7.16 25.91
C ALA A 222 -3.66 -8.41 26.58
N ALA A 223 -4.12 -8.77 27.79
CA ALA A 223 -3.66 -9.96 28.51
C ALA A 223 -4.30 -11.27 28.04
N THR A 224 -5.43 -11.21 27.33
CA THR A 224 -6.27 -12.40 27.01
C THR A 224 -6.52 -12.61 25.52
N ALA A 225 -6.23 -11.61 24.66
CA ALA A 225 -6.39 -11.73 23.22
C ALA A 225 -5.44 -12.79 22.64
N ASP A 226 -5.89 -13.56 21.64
CA ASP A 226 -5.04 -14.52 20.92
C ASP A 226 -3.96 -13.79 20.09
N LEU A 227 -4.30 -12.60 19.58
CA LEU A 227 -3.44 -11.73 18.79
C LEU A 227 -3.55 -10.28 19.28
N VAL A 228 -2.41 -9.62 19.51
CA VAL A 228 -2.30 -8.17 19.67
C VAL A 228 -1.56 -7.61 18.45
N LEU A 229 -2.26 -6.77 17.69
CA LEU A 229 -1.79 -6.20 16.44
C LEU A 229 -1.48 -4.71 16.61
N TYR A 230 -0.24 -4.35 16.32
CA TYR A 230 0.27 -2.98 16.38
C TYR A 230 0.47 -2.43 14.97
N LYS A 231 -0.25 -1.37 14.62
CA LYS A 231 -0.13 -0.65 13.35
C LYS A 231 0.73 0.59 13.54
N ASP A 232 1.84 0.68 12.81
CA ASP A 232 2.77 1.82 12.72
C ASP A 232 3.52 2.20 14.02
N HIS A 233 2.92 1.97 15.19
CA HIS A 233 3.47 2.31 16.48
C HIS A 233 3.27 1.19 17.49
N TYR A 234 4.38 0.73 18.07
CA TYR A 234 4.39 -0.08 19.26
C TYR A 234 4.26 0.81 20.50
N ILE A 235 3.30 0.44 21.36
CA ILE A 235 3.07 1.05 22.66
C ILE A 235 3.06 -0.10 23.67
N PRO A 236 4.05 -0.21 24.56
CA PRO A 236 4.10 -1.28 25.54
C PRO A 236 2.79 -1.38 26.34
N PRO A 237 2.15 -2.55 26.41
CA PRO A 237 0.97 -2.72 27.23
C PRO A 237 1.36 -2.75 28.72
N ALA A 238 0.49 -2.22 29.58
CA ALA A 238 0.69 -2.23 31.03
C ALA A 238 0.42 -3.61 31.68
N VAL A 239 0.35 -4.67 30.89
CA VAL A 239 0.06 -6.04 31.34
C VAL A 239 1.17 -7.00 30.90
N PRO A 240 1.53 -8.00 31.74
CA PRO A 240 2.48 -9.03 31.34
C PRO A 240 1.96 -9.81 30.13
N ARG A 241 2.86 -10.15 29.21
CA ARG A 241 2.54 -10.94 28.03
C ARG A 241 2.44 -12.43 28.39
N SER A 242 1.39 -13.10 27.91
CA SER A 242 1.33 -14.57 27.97
C SER A 242 2.19 -15.20 26.86
N PRO A 243 2.94 -16.29 27.13
CA PRO A 243 3.80 -16.95 26.13
C PRO A 243 3.02 -17.54 24.95
N TYR A 244 1.69 -17.67 25.06
CA TYR A 244 0.82 -18.21 24.03
C TYR A 244 0.15 -17.14 23.14
N GLN A 245 0.38 -15.85 23.41
CA GLN A 245 -0.17 -14.75 22.61
C GLN A 245 0.74 -14.41 21.43
N ILE A 246 0.11 -14.01 20.33
CA ILE A 246 0.80 -13.46 19.18
C ILE A 246 0.84 -11.94 19.30
N TYR A 247 2.01 -11.35 19.13
CA TYR A 247 2.22 -9.92 19.00
C TYR A 247 2.73 -9.67 17.58
N MET A 248 1.92 -8.97 16.79
CA MET A 248 2.20 -8.75 15.38
C MET A 248 2.42 -7.26 15.09
N MET A 249 3.55 -6.98 14.44
CA MET A 249 3.87 -5.66 13.90
C MET A 249 3.29 -5.52 12.50
N TYR A 250 2.62 -4.40 12.23
CA TYR A 250 2.19 -4.02 10.89
C TYR A 250 2.82 -2.69 10.46
N PHE A 251 3.52 -2.72 9.32
CA PHE A 251 4.09 -1.55 8.65
C PHE A 251 3.80 -1.63 7.15
N LEU A 252 3.22 -0.54 6.61
CA LEU A 252 2.98 -0.41 5.17
C LEU A 252 3.98 0.54 4.49
N GLU A 253 4.47 1.54 5.21
CA GLU A 253 5.58 2.40 4.79
C GLU A 253 6.92 1.66 4.91
N CYS A 254 7.94 2.13 4.20
CA CYS A 254 9.26 1.50 4.23
C CYS A 254 9.94 1.61 5.62
N PRO A 255 11.09 0.93 5.83
CA PRO A 255 12.12 1.35 6.79
C PRO A 255 12.42 2.85 6.58
N TYR A 256 13.26 3.58 7.28
CA TYR A 256 13.31 5.07 7.16
C TYR A 256 12.02 5.86 7.51
N HIS A 257 10.80 5.39 7.23
CA HIS A 257 9.51 6.09 7.45
C HIS A 257 8.60 5.43 8.49
N THR A 258 9.12 4.46 9.22
CA THR A 258 8.41 3.70 10.26
C THR A 258 9.14 3.84 11.61
N GLN A 259 8.45 3.55 12.71
CA GLN A 259 9.01 3.66 14.07
C GLN A 259 10.21 2.74 14.28
N HIS A 260 11.28 3.25 14.92
CA HIS A 260 12.33 2.39 15.48
C HIS A 260 11.86 1.78 16.81
N VAL A 261 11.69 0.46 16.86
CA VAL A 261 11.16 -0.23 18.04
C VAL A 261 12.29 -0.47 19.03
N LYS A 262 12.27 0.13 20.21
CA LYS A 262 13.40 0.07 21.17
C LYS A 262 13.36 -1.13 22.12
N TYR A 263 12.49 -2.10 21.87
CA TYR A 263 12.20 -3.19 22.80
C TYR A 263 12.51 -4.53 22.11
N PRO A 264 13.38 -5.35 22.71
CA PRO A 264 13.68 -6.67 22.18
C PRO A 264 12.53 -7.65 22.42
N ASP A 265 12.50 -8.74 21.65
CA ASP A 265 11.61 -9.89 21.85
C ASP A 265 10.10 -9.57 21.91
N VAL A 266 9.68 -8.42 21.37
CA VAL A 266 8.28 -7.97 21.41
C VAL A 266 7.41 -8.77 20.46
N PHE A 267 7.84 -8.86 19.21
CA PHE A 267 7.05 -9.39 18.11
C PHE A 267 7.44 -10.83 17.80
N ASN A 268 6.44 -11.67 17.57
CA ASN A 268 6.63 -13.01 17.00
C ASN A 268 6.11 -13.10 15.57
N TRP A 269 5.13 -12.26 15.20
CA TRP A 269 4.62 -12.16 13.84
C TRP A 269 4.88 -10.79 13.21
N THR A 270 4.96 -10.79 11.89
CA THR A 270 5.14 -9.58 11.07
C THR A 270 4.12 -9.54 9.96
N ALA A 271 3.61 -8.34 9.67
CA ALA A 271 2.70 -8.07 8.58
C ALA A 271 3.12 -6.79 7.83
N THR A 272 3.98 -6.96 6.83
CA THR A 272 4.46 -5.85 5.98
C THR A 272 4.40 -6.24 4.52
N TYR A 273 4.77 -5.33 3.62
CA TYR A 273 4.90 -5.64 2.19
C TYR A 273 5.99 -6.68 1.88
N ARG A 274 6.93 -6.94 2.81
CA ARG A 274 8.03 -7.88 2.57
C ARG A 274 7.54 -9.31 2.44
N LYS A 275 8.07 -10.03 1.44
CA LYS A 275 7.72 -11.42 1.15
C LYS A 275 8.19 -12.40 2.21
N ASP A 276 9.02 -11.98 3.16
CA ASP A 276 9.43 -12.80 4.32
C ASP A 276 8.64 -12.49 5.61
N SER A 277 7.55 -11.71 5.53
CA SER A 277 6.60 -11.50 6.63
C SER A 277 5.71 -12.72 6.90
N ASP A 278 5.27 -12.94 8.14
CA ASP A 278 4.32 -14.01 8.48
C ASP A 278 2.99 -13.85 7.73
N ILE A 279 2.46 -12.62 7.68
CA ILE A 279 1.29 -12.24 6.88
C ILE A 279 1.69 -11.12 5.92
N VAL A 280 2.07 -11.45 4.68
CA VAL A 280 2.46 -10.42 3.70
C VAL A 280 1.28 -9.50 3.39
N ALA A 281 1.49 -8.19 3.50
CA ALA A 281 0.51 -7.14 3.26
C ALA A 281 1.04 -6.20 2.17
N PRO A 282 1.02 -6.62 0.89
CA PRO A 282 1.47 -5.77 -0.22
C PRO A 282 0.40 -4.72 -0.52
N TYR A 283 0.77 -3.68 -1.27
CA TYR A 283 -0.19 -2.70 -1.78
C TYR A 283 -1.20 -3.34 -2.72
N GLU A 284 -0.73 -4.19 -3.64
CA GLU A 284 -1.55 -4.99 -4.54
C GLU A 284 -0.90 -6.36 -4.79
N LYS A 285 -1.68 -7.31 -5.32
CA LYS A 285 -1.20 -8.66 -5.65
C LYS A 285 -1.74 -9.12 -7.00
N TRP A 286 -0.87 -9.24 -7.99
CA TRP A 286 -1.20 -9.87 -9.27
C TRP A 286 -1.22 -11.40 -9.14
N GLU A 287 -2.24 -12.04 -9.72
CA GLU A 287 -2.33 -13.48 -9.89
C GLU A 287 -2.82 -13.84 -11.31
N TYR A 288 -2.18 -14.83 -11.92
CA TYR A 288 -2.59 -15.35 -13.23
C TYR A 288 -3.79 -16.29 -13.08
N PHE A 289 -4.70 -16.27 -14.06
CA PHE A 289 -5.79 -17.25 -14.12
C PHE A 289 -5.24 -18.67 -14.39
N ASP A 290 -4.28 -18.76 -15.31
CA ASP A 290 -3.45 -19.94 -15.53
C ASP A 290 -1.97 -19.53 -15.52
N PRO A 291 -1.16 -20.00 -14.56
CA PRO A 291 0.27 -19.69 -14.49
C PRO A 291 1.09 -20.07 -15.75
N ARG A 292 0.54 -20.91 -16.63
CA ARG A 292 1.14 -21.31 -17.92
C ARG A 292 0.86 -20.30 -19.04
N VAL A 293 -0.19 -19.50 -18.91
CA VAL A 293 -0.58 -18.48 -19.89
C VAL A 293 -0.28 -17.12 -19.28
N ARG A 294 0.88 -16.56 -19.59
CA ARG A 294 1.35 -15.28 -19.01
C ARG A 294 1.28 -14.11 -19.96
N GLN A 295 1.20 -14.39 -21.27
CA GLN A 295 1.07 -13.43 -22.34
C GLN A 295 0.07 -13.94 -23.37
N ILE A 296 -0.75 -13.05 -23.91
CA ILE A 296 -1.68 -13.28 -25.01
C ILE A 296 -1.59 -12.14 -26.02
N GLU A 297 -1.88 -12.44 -27.28
CA GLU A 297 -1.96 -11.39 -28.30
C GLU A 297 -3.08 -10.41 -27.98
N GLN A 298 -2.82 -9.14 -28.26
CA GLN A 298 -3.74 -8.04 -27.99
C GLN A 298 -4.35 -7.57 -29.31
N ASP A 299 -5.65 -7.26 -29.29
CA ASP A 299 -6.42 -6.68 -30.39
C ASP A 299 -6.33 -5.15 -30.46
N ARG A 300 -5.62 -4.55 -29.49
CA ARG A 300 -5.46 -3.10 -29.35
C ARG A 300 -4.01 -2.68 -29.51
N ASN A 301 -3.78 -1.62 -30.28
CA ASN A 301 -2.52 -0.87 -30.25
C ASN A 301 -2.55 0.16 -29.10
N TYR A 302 -1.82 -0.11 -28.03
CA TYR A 302 -1.66 0.74 -26.85
C TYR A 302 -0.80 1.98 -27.11
N ALA A 303 -0.01 2.04 -28.19
CA ALA A 303 0.75 3.22 -28.59
C ALA A 303 -0.09 4.24 -29.38
N LEU A 304 -1.21 3.80 -29.97
CA LEU A 304 -2.00 4.61 -30.88
C LEU A 304 -2.47 5.91 -30.21
N ASN A 305 -2.33 7.03 -30.92
CA ASN A 305 -2.69 8.39 -30.51
C ASN A 305 -1.93 8.97 -29.30
N LYS A 306 -0.96 8.25 -28.71
CA LYS A 306 -0.12 8.79 -27.63
C LYS A 306 1.00 9.64 -28.20
N THR A 307 0.95 10.94 -27.96
CA THR A 307 1.92 11.91 -28.48
C THR A 307 3.01 12.27 -27.48
N ARG A 308 2.71 12.19 -26.17
CA ARG A 308 3.64 12.54 -25.08
C ARG A 308 4.47 11.33 -24.65
N LYS A 309 5.69 11.59 -24.19
CA LYS A 309 6.66 10.53 -23.88
C LYS A 309 6.51 10.06 -22.44
N VAL A 310 7.07 10.79 -21.48
CA VAL A 310 7.16 10.34 -20.09
C VAL A 310 6.40 11.30 -19.17
N ALA A 311 5.52 10.77 -18.33
CA ALA A 311 4.91 11.50 -17.21
C ALA A 311 5.49 11.06 -15.87
N TRP A 312 5.53 11.96 -14.89
CA TRP A 312 5.82 11.61 -13.50
C TRP A 312 4.99 12.45 -12.53
N PHE A 313 4.22 11.79 -11.65
CA PHE A 313 3.40 12.48 -10.65
C PHE A 313 4.05 12.35 -9.28
N VAL A 314 4.50 13.48 -8.72
CA VAL A 314 5.32 13.47 -7.51
C VAL A 314 5.15 14.75 -6.68
N SER A 315 5.00 14.57 -5.36
CA SER A 315 4.94 15.67 -4.40
C SER A 315 6.03 15.64 -3.33
N ASN A 316 6.71 14.51 -3.13
CA ASN A 316 7.82 14.41 -2.18
C ASN A 316 9.16 14.56 -2.93
N CYS A 317 9.73 15.75 -2.86
CA CYS A 317 10.95 16.10 -3.58
C CYS A 317 12.23 15.75 -2.80
N GLY A 318 12.11 15.51 -1.49
CA GLY A 318 13.21 15.22 -0.56
C GLY A 318 13.50 13.72 -0.38
N ALA A 319 13.05 12.86 -1.29
CA ALA A 319 13.32 11.43 -1.25
C ALA A 319 14.83 11.16 -1.35
N ARG A 320 15.36 10.29 -0.47
CA ARG A 320 16.81 10.05 -0.33
C ARG A 320 17.37 8.96 -1.25
N ASN A 321 16.61 8.54 -2.25
CA ASN A 321 16.99 7.49 -3.20
C ASN A 321 17.43 8.01 -4.58
N GLY A 322 17.60 9.32 -4.74
CA GLY A 322 18.11 9.92 -5.99
C GLY A 322 17.08 10.03 -7.11
N ARG A 323 15.80 9.70 -6.87
CA ARG A 323 14.76 9.62 -7.92
C ARG A 323 14.52 10.93 -8.67
N LEU A 324 14.63 12.07 -7.97
CA LEU A 324 14.45 13.40 -8.58
C LEU A 324 15.63 13.74 -9.49
N GLN A 325 16.85 13.47 -9.02
CA GLN A 325 18.07 13.63 -9.81
C GLN A 325 18.06 12.74 -11.04
N TYR A 326 17.61 11.49 -10.90
CA TYR A 326 17.47 10.57 -12.03
C TYR A 326 16.45 11.09 -13.06
N ALA A 327 15.28 11.55 -12.62
CA ALA A 327 14.25 12.09 -13.52
C ALA A 327 14.75 13.33 -14.27
N HIS A 328 15.47 14.24 -13.61
CA HIS A 328 16.07 15.40 -14.27
C HIS A 328 17.21 15.05 -15.22
N GLU A 329 18.02 14.04 -14.90
CA GLU A 329 19.04 13.55 -15.84
C GLU A 329 18.40 12.92 -17.08
N LEU A 330 17.34 12.11 -16.89
CA LEU A 330 16.56 11.54 -18.00
C LEU A 330 15.94 12.63 -18.89
N GLN A 331 15.45 13.71 -18.28
CA GLN A 331 14.81 14.84 -18.97
C GLN A 331 15.73 15.56 -19.98
N LYS A 332 17.06 15.37 -19.88
CA LYS A 332 18.03 15.89 -20.87
C LYS A 332 17.99 15.14 -22.20
N TYR A 333 17.48 13.90 -22.22
CA TYR A 333 17.56 13.01 -23.39
C TYR A 333 16.18 12.63 -23.95
N ILE A 334 15.11 12.80 -23.15
CA ILE A 334 13.72 12.57 -23.56
C ILE A 334 12.79 13.51 -22.79
N ALA A 335 11.66 13.92 -23.39
CA ALA A 335 10.69 14.78 -22.71
C ALA A 335 10.07 14.06 -21.50
N VAL A 336 10.25 14.66 -20.32
CA VAL A 336 9.68 14.21 -19.04
C VAL A 336 8.81 15.32 -18.45
N ASP A 337 7.52 15.06 -18.36
CA ASP A 337 6.54 15.99 -17.79
C ASP A 337 6.31 15.64 -16.32
N ILE A 338 6.83 16.51 -15.43
CA ILE A 338 6.76 16.31 -13.98
C ILE A 338 5.59 17.11 -13.41
N TYR A 339 4.62 16.40 -12.82
CA TYR A 339 3.43 16.96 -12.19
C TYR A 339 3.55 16.96 -10.67
N GLY A 340 2.97 17.99 -10.06
CA GLY A 340 2.83 18.08 -8.61
C GLY A 340 3.76 19.14 -8.01
N ALA A 341 4.19 18.93 -6.77
CA ALA A 341 5.01 19.91 -6.05
C ALA A 341 6.45 19.97 -6.56
N CYS A 342 6.94 18.90 -7.19
CA CYS A 342 8.33 18.82 -7.67
C CYS A 342 8.49 19.16 -9.15
N GLY A 343 7.44 19.67 -9.81
CA GLY A 343 7.47 19.96 -11.23
C GLY A 343 6.64 21.17 -11.62
N THR A 344 6.74 21.53 -12.89
CA THR A 344 6.08 22.70 -13.48
C THR A 344 4.63 22.40 -13.85
N PHE A 345 4.29 21.14 -14.13
CA PHE A 345 2.93 20.74 -14.44
C PHE A 345 2.09 20.61 -13.17
N LYS A 346 0.81 20.96 -13.28
CA LYS A 346 -0.13 20.90 -12.16
C LYS A 346 -1.16 19.80 -12.39
N CYS A 347 -1.35 19.01 -11.34
CA CYS A 347 -2.49 18.13 -11.18
C CYS A 347 -3.07 18.42 -9.80
N SER A 348 -4.31 18.92 -9.75
CA SER A 348 -4.97 19.14 -8.46
C SER A 348 -5.30 17.80 -7.82
N ARG A 349 -5.07 17.68 -6.51
CA ARG A 349 -5.48 16.50 -5.73
C ARG A 349 -7.00 16.26 -5.81
N ASN A 350 -7.79 17.33 -5.93
CA ASN A 350 -9.25 17.26 -6.05
C ASN A 350 -9.71 16.65 -7.39
N THR A 351 -8.82 16.57 -8.37
CA THR A 351 -9.07 16.00 -9.70
C THR A 351 -8.04 14.93 -10.03
N ALA A 352 -7.48 14.25 -9.02
CA ALA A 352 -6.37 13.32 -9.19
C ALA A 352 -6.70 12.23 -10.22
N GLU A 353 -7.91 11.68 -10.19
CA GLU A 353 -8.35 10.65 -11.15
C GLU A 353 -8.29 11.15 -12.60
N ARG A 354 -8.83 12.35 -12.86
CA ARG A 354 -8.76 12.99 -14.18
C ARG A 354 -7.32 13.24 -14.64
N CYS A 355 -6.40 13.42 -13.70
CA CYS A 355 -4.98 13.51 -14.06
C CYS A 355 -4.40 12.15 -14.42
N PHE A 356 -4.76 11.07 -13.72
CA PHE A 356 -4.29 9.74 -14.09
C PHE A 356 -4.87 9.26 -15.43
N GLU A 357 -6.06 9.70 -15.82
CA GLU A 357 -6.64 9.43 -17.15
C GLU A 357 -5.76 9.95 -18.31
N ILE A 358 -4.95 10.99 -18.10
CA ILE A 358 -4.04 11.46 -19.16
C ILE A 358 -2.97 10.40 -19.49
N LEU A 359 -2.64 9.52 -18.54
CA LEU A 359 -1.71 8.42 -18.78
C LEU A 359 -2.28 7.40 -19.77
N ASP A 360 -3.61 7.22 -19.77
CA ASP A 360 -4.29 6.34 -20.72
C ASP A 360 -4.27 6.92 -22.13
N ARG A 361 -4.49 8.23 -22.27
CA ARG A 361 -4.67 8.89 -23.57
C ARG A 361 -3.39 9.42 -24.19
N ASP A 362 -2.56 10.11 -23.41
CA ASP A 362 -1.56 11.03 -23.96
C ASP A 362 -0.13 10.48 -23.89
N TYR A 363 0.19 9.67 -22.88
CA TYR A 363 1.57 9.28 -22.56
C TYR A 363 1.90 7.83 -22.88
N LYS A 364 3.08 7.58 -23.44
CA LYS A 364 3.62 6.22 -23.62
C LYS A 364 4.23 5.64 -22.34
N PHE A 365 4.89 6.45 -21.52
CA PHE A 365 5.64 6.00 -20.35
C PHE A 365 5.28 6.77 -19.08
N TYR A 366 5.43 6.11 -17.94
CA TYR A 366 5.18 6.69 -16.62
C TYR A 366 6.27 6.32 -15.62
N LEU A 367 6.84 7.29 -14.92
CA LEU A 367 7.81 7.03 -13.85
C LEU A 367 7.09 6.61 -12.57
N ALA A 368 7.09 5.32 -12.28
CA ALA A 368 6.56 4.73 -11.04
C ALA A 368 7.67 4.63 -9.98
N PHE A 369 8.29 5.76 -9.65
CA PHE A 369 9.44 5.81 -8.75
C PHE A 369 9.04 5.87 -7.28
N GLU A 370 9.51 4.90 -6.50
CA GLU A 370 9.33 4.88 -5.06
C GLU A 370 10.14 5.95 -4.34
N ASN A 371 9.77 6.24 -3.09
CA ASN A 371 10.47 7.24 -2.26
C ASN A 371 11.73 6.69 -1.57
N SER A 372 11.93 5.37 -1.59
CA SER A 372 13.07 4.68 -1.00
C SER A 372 13.41 3.43 -1.80
N ASN A 373 14.69 3.06 -1.87
CA ASN A 373 15.10 1.81 -2.47
C ASN A 373 15.20 0.74 -1.40
N CYS A 374 14.15 -0.07 -1.24
CA CYS A 374 14.05 -1.09 -0.21
C CYS A 374 13.54 -2.42 -0.79
N LYS A 375 14.10 -3.54 -0.31
CA LYS A 375 13.68 -4.91 -0.65
C LYS A 375 12.15 -5.02 -0.56
N ASP A 376 11.53 -5.59 -1.59
CA ASP A 376 10.07 -5.81 -1.74
C ASP A 376 9.18 -4.54 -1.71
N TYR A 377 9.74 -3.33 -1.58
CA TYR A 377 8.93 -2.11 -1.43
C TYR A 377 8.43 -1.60 -2.78
N ILE A 378 7.21 -2.02 -3.14
CA ILE A 378 6.51 -1.67 -4.37
C ILE A 378 5.09 -1.25 -4.00
N THR A 379 4.66 -0.07 -4.44
CA THR A 379 3.47 0.61 -3.93
C THR A 379 2.41 0.87 -4.99
N GLU A 380 1.40 1.68 -4.65
CA GLU A 380 0.37 2.16 -5.56
C GLU A 380 0.94 2.86 -6.79
N LYS A 381 2.15 3.44 -6.71
CA LYS A 381 2.80 4.10 -7.85
C LYS A 381 2.98 3.15 -9.03
N PHE A 382 3.33 1.90 -8.75
CA PHE A 382 3.49 0.87 -9.76
C PHE A 382 2.15 0.19 -10.05
N PHE A 383 1.52 -0.35 -9.02
CA PHE A 383 0.36 -1.22 -9.22
C PHE A 383 -0.88 -0.46 -9.68
N VAL A 384 -1.24 0.62 -8.97
CA VAL A 384 -2.49 1.34 -9.19
C VAL A 384 -2.30 2.43 -10.24
N ASN A 385 -1.31 3.30 -10.08
CA ASN A 385 -1.14 4.46 -10.94
C ASN A 385 -0.61 4.10 -12.34
N ALA A 386 0.02 2.93 -12.52
CA ALA A 386 0.59 2.52 -13.79
C ALA A 386 -0.05 1.26 -14.38
N LEU A 387 0.00 0.10 -13.69
CA LEU A 387 -0.45 -1.17 -14.30
C LEU A 387 -1.96 -1.22 -14.58
N THR A 388 -2.79 -0.51 -13.81
CA THR A 388 -4.23 -0.38 -14.12
C THR A 388 -4.52 0.52 -15.33
N ARG A 389 -3.51 1.21 -15.86
CA ARG A 389 -3.60 2.14 -16.98
C ARG A 389 -3.04 1.52 -18.26
N ASN A 390 -3.18 2.25 -19.35
CA ASN A 390 -2.66 1.95 -20.68
C ASN A 390 -1.32 2.67 -20.92
N VAL A 391 -0.39 2.56 -19.97
CA VAL A 391 0.92 3.22 -20.01
C VAL A 391 2.00 2.21 -19.60
N LEU A 392 3.22 2.35 -20.11
CA LEU A 392 4.35 1.47 -19.73
C LEU A 392 5.09 2.07 -18.52
N PRO A 393 5.05 1.43 -17.33
CA PRO A 393 5.79 1.90 -16.17
C PRO A 393 7.31 1.74 -16.32
N ILE A 394 8.03 2.76 -15.88
CA ILE A 394 9.47 2.75 -15.62
C ILE A 394 9.64 2.83 -14.10
N VAL A 395 10.31 1.85 -13.50
CA VAL A 395 10.31 1.65 -12.05
C VAL A 395 11.68 1.86 -11.42
N MET A 396 11.65 2.38 -10.18
CA MET A 396 12.80 2.53 -9.28
C MET A 396 12.28 2.34 -7.86
N GLY A 397 12.98 1.57 -7.01
CA GLY A 397 12.57 1.32 -5.63
C GLY A 397 13.09 -0.02 -5.13
N ALA A 398 12.26 -1.05 -5.19
CA ALA A 398 12.68 -2.42 -4.88
C ALA A 398 13.75 -2.97 -5.83
N ARG A 399 14.29 -4.16 -5.52
CA ARG A 399 15.29 -4.83 -6.36
C ARG A 399 14.64 -5.31 -7.67
N PRO A 400 15.40 -5.48 -8.77
CA PRO A 400 14.85 -6.00 -10.02
C PRO A 400 14.04 -7.31 -9.86
N GLU A 401 14.56 -8.27 -9.09
CA GLU A 401 13.90 -9.56 -8.79
C GLU A 401 12.65 -9.41 -7.93
N ASP A 402 12.55 -8.34 -7.13
CA ASP A 402 11.36 -8.07 -6.32
C ASP A 402 10.21 -7.63 -7.22
N TYR A 403 10.50 -6.77 -8.21
CA TYR A 403 9.55 -6.37 -9.25
C TYR A 403 9.17 -7.56 -10.13
N GLU A 404 10.14 -8.35 -10.60
CA GLU A 404 9.89 -9.53 -11.44
C GLU A 404 8.93 -10.50 -10.75
N ALA A 405 9.17 -10.79 -9.47
CA ALA A 405 8.35 -11.72 -8.71
C ALA A 405 7.00 -11.13 -8.25
N SER A 406 6.73 -9.83 -8.46
CA SER A 406 5.47 -9.17 -8.03
C SER A 406 4.62 -8.66 -9.19
N SER A 407 5.12 -8.73 -10.42
CA SER A 407 4.51 -8.10 -11.59
C SER A 407 4.06 -9.13 -12.64
N PRO A 408 3.13 -8.74 -13.52
CA PRO A 408 2.89 -9.49 -14.75
C PRO A 408 4.15 -9.55 -15.63
N GLN A 409 4.29 -10.62 -16.41
CA GLN A 409 5.47 -10.83 -17.23
C GLN A 409 5.64 -9.71 -18.26
N LYS A 410 6.84 -9.14 -18.32
CA LYS A 410 7.23 -8.09 -19.28
C LYS A 410 6.25 -6.90 -19.26
N SER A 411 5.90 -6.40 -18.07
CA SER A 411 4.93 -5.31 -17.91
C SER A 411 5.53 -3.95 -17.56
N TYR A 412 6.85 -3.84 -17.48
CA TYR A 412 7.56 -2.66 -16.97
C TYR A 412 9.01 -2.61 -17.46
N LEU A 413 9.69 -1.49 -17.19
CA LEU A 413 11.14 -1.31 -17.38
C LEU A 413 11.78 -0.96 -16.03
N HIS A 414 12.88 -1.60 -15.66
CA HIS A 414 13.60 -1.25 -14.43
C HIS A 414 14.80 -0.35 -14.75
N VAL A 415 14.98 0.75 -14.00
CA VAL A 415 16.11 1.69 -14.25
C VAL A 415 17.49 1.02 -14.16
N ASP A 416 17.64 0.03 -13.25
CA ASP A 416 18.87 -0.76 -13.08
C ASP A 416 19.09 -1.84 -14.18
N GLU A 417 18.28 -1.88 -15.24
CA GLU A 417 18.58 -2.64 -16.47
C GLU A 417 19.48 -1.84 -17.43
N PHE A 418 19.56 -0.51 -17.25
CA PHE A 418 20.30 0.41 -18.12
C PHE A 418 21.54 0.96 -17.42
N ALA A 419 22.67 1.07 -18.12
CA ALA A 419 23.91 1.66 -17.63
C ALA A 419 23.73 3.12 -17.19
N SER A 420 22.82 3.87 -17.82
CA SER A 420 22.57 5.27 -17.51
C SER A 420 21.14 5.73 -17.90
N PRO A 421 20.66 6.89 -17.39
CA PRO A 421 19.42 7.50 -17.87
C PRO A 421 19.44 7.81 -19.38
N LYS A 422 20.61 8.06 -19.97
CA LYS A 422 20.77 8.27 -21.41
C LYS A 422 20.45 7.01 -22.20
N GLU A 423 21.01 5.87 -21.80
CA GLU A 423 20.72 4.58 -22.45
C GLU A 423 19.25 4.18 -22.28
N LEU A 424 18.66 4.44 -21.10
CA LEU A 424 17.21 4.31 -20.92
C LEU A 424 16.46 5.17 -21.94
N ALA A 425 16.79 6.46 -22.09
CA ALA A 425 16.15 7.34 -23.06
C ALA A 425 16.28 6.84 -24.51
N GLU A 426 17.45 6.33 -24.90
CA GLU A 426 17.67 5.72 -26.22
C GLU A 426 16.72 4.53 -26.44
N TYR A 427 16.54 3.68 -25.43
CA TYR A 427 15.58 2.58 -25.49
C TYR A 427 14.13 3.06 -25.54
N LEU A 428 13.77 4.12 -24.80
CA LEU A 428 12.43 4.70 -24.86
C LEU A 428 12.13 5.31 -26.25
N HIS A 429 13.12 5.92 -26.92
CA HIS A 429 12.97 6.39 -28.30
C HIS A 429 12.86 5.24 -29.31
N LEU A 430 13.48 4.08 -29.04
CA LEU A 430 13.26 2.88 -29.84
C LEU A 430 11.81 2.38 -29.69
N LEU A 431 11.32 2.26 -28.45
CA LEU A 431 9.93 1.87 -28.17
C LEU A 431 8.92 2.86 -28.75
N ASP A 432 9.23 4.16 -28.73
CA ASP A 432 8.36 5.18 -29.28
C ASP A 432 8.16 5.06 -30.80
N ARG A 433 9.21 4.64 -31.53
CA ARG A 433 9.21 4.47 -32.99
C ARG A 433 8.76 3.08 -33.45
N ASN A 434 8.66 2.11 -32.54
CA ASN A 434 8.29 0.74 -32.86
C ASN A 434 7.09 0.32 -32.01
N ASP A 435 5.90 0.50 -32.59
CA ASP A 435 4.64 0.15 -31.94
C ASP A 435 4.55 -1.34 -31.61
N GLU A 436 5.06 -2.25 -32.45
CA GLU A 436 5.04 -3.68 -32.16
C GLU A 436 5.83 -4.00 -30.89
N LEU A 437 7.04 -3.46 -30.78
CA LEU A 437 7.88 -3.65 -29.61
C LEU A 437 7.25 -3.03 -28.35
N TYR A 438 6.69 -1.83 -28.45
CA TYR A 438 5.96 -1.20 -27.34
C TYR A 438 4.75 -2.04 -26.89
N ASN A 439 3.93 -2.50 -27.83
CA ASN A 439 2.75 -3.33 -27.56
C ASN A 439 3.10 -4.68 -26.95
N SER A 440 4.32 -5.19 -27.19
CA SER A 440 4.78 -6.43 -26.57
C SER A 440 4.81 -6.37 -25.03
N TYR A 441 4.86 -5.18 -24.43
CA TYR A 441 4.79 -4.96 -22.97
C TYR A 441 3.37 -5.01 -22.40
N PHE A 442 2.35 -5.14 -23.25
CA PHE A 442 0.94 -5.19 -22.85
C PHE A 442 0.31 -6.57 -23.04
N LYS A 443 1.07 -7.55 -23.54
CA LYS A 443 0.58 -8.92 -23.77
C LYS A 443 0.13 -9.63 -22.49
N TRP A 444 0.54 -9.17 -21.32
CA TRP A 444 0.06 -9.71 -20.04
C TRP A 444 -1.39 -9.32 -19.72
N LYS A 445 -1.94 -8.28 -20.35
CA LYS A 445 -3.32 -7.85 -20.06
C LYS A 445 -4.29 -8.94 -20.47
N GLY A 446 -5.16 -9.33 -19.54
CA GLY A 446 -6.14 -10.41 -19.70
C GLY A 446 -5.69 -11.78 -19.15
N THR A 447 -4.42 -11.96 -18.78
CA THR A 447 -3.91 -13.26 -18.30
C THR A 447 -4.05 -13.48 -16.79
N GLY A 448 -4.47 -12.44 -16.07
CA GLY A 448 -4.65 -12.45 -14.63
C GLY A 448 -5.45 -11.23 -14.15
N GLU A 449 -5.50 -11.06 -12.83
CA GLU A 449 -6.06 -9.87 -12.21
C GLU A 449 -5.33 -9.52 -10.91
N PHE A 450 -5.51 -8.28 -10.45
CA PHE A 450 -5.16 -7.89 -9.10
C PHE A 450 -6.22 -8.42 -8.12
N ILE A 451 -5.80 -9.34 -7.24
CA ILE A 451 -6.69 -9.98 -6.27
C ILE A 451 -6.72 -9.19 -4.96
N ASN A 452 -7.87 -9.23 -4.28
CA ASN A 452 -7.91 -8.85 -2.88
C ASN A 452 -7.17 -9.92 -2.06
N THR A 453 -6.19 -9.52 -1.25
CA THR A 453 -5.42 -10.48 -0.43
C THR A 453 -6.19 -10.97 0.81
N TYR A 454 -7.42 -10.48 1.04
CA TYR A 454 -8.29 -10.75 2.18
C TYR A 454 -7.52 -10.86 3.49
N TYR A 455 -6.78 -9.80 3.83
CA TYR A 455 -5.86 -9.73 4.96
C TYR A 455 -6.44 -10.36 6.24
N TRP A 456 -7.65 -9.95 6.63
CA TRP A 456 -8.31 -10.47 7.83
C TRP A 456 -8.66 -11.96 7.74
N CYS A 457 -9.10 -12.46 6.57
CA CYS A 457 -9.34 -13.90 6.39
C CYS A 457 -8.06 -14.70 6.61
N ARG A 458 -6.93 -14.24 6.08
CA ARG A 458 -5.62 -14.89 6.27
C ARG A 458 -5.16 -14.84 7.72
N VAL A 459 -5.27 -13.68 8.39
CA VAL A 459 -4.96 -13.55 9.82
C VAL A 459 -5.78 -14.55 10.63
N CYS A 460 -7.10 -14.62 10.41
CA CYS A 460 -7.94 -15.56 11.14
C CYS A 460 -7.57 -17.03 10.85
N ALA A 461 -7.37 -17.39 9.58
CA ALA A 461 -6.95 -18.73 9.19
C ALA A 461 -5.63 -19.14 9.87
N MET A 462 -4.64 -18.23 9.88
CA MET A 462 -3.35 -18.47 10.50
C MET A 462 -3.40 -18.54 12.03
N LEU A 463 -4.29 -17.79 12.69
CA LEU A 463 -4.49 -17.92 14.14
C LEU A 463 -5.07 -19.28 14.56
N HIS A 464 -5.71 -20.00 13.64
CA HIS A 464 -6.17 -21.37 13.86
C HIS A 464 -5.18 -22.42 13.35
N ASP A 465 -3.97 -22.02 12.97
CA ASP A 465 -2.89 -22.94 12.65
C ASP A 465 -2.11 -23.35 13.90
N ASP A 466 -2.43 -24.51 14.48
CA ASP A 466 -1.76 -25.06 15.66
C ASP A 466 -0.22 -25.12 15.53
N ALA A 467 0.31 -25.29 14.32
CA ALA A 467 1.75 -25.39 14.10
C ALA A 467 2.48 -24.08 14.44
N SER A 468 1.83 -22.93 14.21
CA SER A 468 2.39 -21.60 14.54
C SER A 468 2.61 -21.40 16.03
N PHE A 469 1.88 -22.12 16.89
CA PHE A 469 1.97 -22.01 18.35
C PHE A 469 2.89 -23.05 18.99
N ARG A 470 3.26 -24.13 18.28
CA ARG A 470 4.12 -25.19 18.82
C ARG A 470 5.58 -24.80 18.92
N LYS A 471 6.04 -23.87 18.08
CA LYS A 471 7.42 -23.36 18.06
C LYS A 471 7.37 -21.85 17.85
N PRO A 472 7.00 -21.07 18.88
CA PRO A 472 7.01 -19.62 18.77
C PRO A 472 8.42 -19.14 18.42
N LYS A 473 8.52 -18.25 17.43
CA LYS A 473 9.74 -17.51 17.12
C LYS A 473 9.61 -16.10 17.70
N TRP A 474 10.71 -15.49 18.09
CA TRP A 474 10.75 -14.09 18.53
C TRP A 474 11.85 -13.38 17.78
N TYR A 475 11.60 -12.12 17.43
CA TYR A 475 12.66 -11.26 16.90
C TYR A 475 13.40 -10.66 18.09
N GLY A 476 14.66 -11.08 18.28
CA GLY A 476 15.54 -10.54 19.32
C GLY A 476 15.61 -9.02 19.23
N ASP A 477 15.98 -8.50 18.07
CA ASP A 477 15.68 -7.13 17.66
C ASP A 477 14.91 -7.15 16.33
N ILE A 478 13.70 -6.59 16.31
CA ILE A 478 12.90 -6.50 15.10
C ILE A 478 13.51 -5.55 14.06
N ASN A 479 14.34 -4.59 14.48
CA ASN A 479 15.01 -3.66 13.58
C ASN A 479 16.14 -4.32 12.79
N ASP A 480 16.79 -5.37 13.31
CA ASP A 480 17.77 -6.14 12.54
C ASP A 480 17.11 -6.76 11.31
N TRP A 481 15.94 -7.36 11.51
CA TRP A 481 15.16 -7.87 10.39
C TRP A 481 14.64 -6.74 9.51
N TRP A 482 13.98 -5.72 10.07
CA TRP A 482 13.23 -4.70 9.32
C TRP A 482 14.10 -3.66 8.62
N ARG A 483 15.23 -3.27 9.22
CA ARG A 483 16.08 -2.14 8.78
C ARG A 483 17.57 -2.52 8.66
N GLY A 484 17.91 -3.80 8.86
CA GLY A 484 19.29 -4.26 8.84
C GLY A 484 19.97 -4.15 7.47
N PRO A 485 21.26 -4.54 7.40
CA PRO A 485 22.03 -4.51 6.17
C PRO A 485 21.33 -5.24 5.02
N GLY A 486 21.37 -4.65 3.82
CA GLY A 486 20.76 -5.22 2.63
C GLY A 486 19.26 -4.98 2.49
N VAL A 487 18.57 -4.46 3.51
CA VAL A 487 17.13 -4.19 3.39
C VAL A 487 16.86 -2.95 2.53
N CYS A 488 17.62 -1.88 2.72
CA CYS A 488 17.50 -0.66 1.94
C CYS A 488 18.86 -0.09 1.54
N THR A 489 18.89 0.68 0.46
CA THR A 489 20.07 1.39 -0.05
C THR A 489 19.69 2.81 -0.47
N ASN A 490 20.61 3.76 -0.34
CA ASN A 490 20.42 5.12 -0.86
C ASN A 490 20.85 5.26 -2.33
N GLY A 491 21.52 4.24 -2.88
CA GLY A 491 21.96 4.19 -4.29
C GLY A 491 21.23 3.14 -5.10
N SER A 492 21.74 2.80 -6.29
CA SER A 492 21.21 1.69 -7.09
C SER A 492 21.49 0.33 -6.46
N TRP A 493 20.64 -0.65 -6.75
CA TRP A 493 20.85 -2.04 -6.32
C TRP A 493 22.04 -2.65 -7.05
N ARG A 494 22.29 -2.24 -8.30
CA ARG A 494 23.52 -2.60 -9.04
C ARG A 494 24.78 -2.23 -8.27
N ASN A 495 24.90 -0.98 -7.81
CA ASN A 495 26.07 -0.50 -7.07
C ASN A 495 26.14 -1.09 -5.65
N TYR A 496 24.99 -1.41 -5.06
CA TYR A 496 24.93 -2.13 -3.80
C TYR A 496 25.54 -3.53 -3.93
N ARG A 497 25.12 -4.30 -4.95
CA ARG A 497 25.65 -5.65 -5.22
C ARG A 497 27.13 -5.67 -5.58
N ALA A 498 27.58 -4.70 -6.38
CA ALA A 498 29.00 -4.58 -6.74
C ALA A 498 29.90 -4.41 -5.50
N ARG A 499 29.40 -3.72 -4.46
CA ARG A 499 30.10 -3.53 -3.18
C ARG A 499 29.89 -4.68 -2.19
N ASN A 500 28.90 -5.53 -2.38
CA ASN A 500 28.54 -6.62 -1.47
C ASN A 500 28.37 -7.95 -2.24
N PRO A 501 29.47 -8.57 -2.73
CA PRO A 501 29.40 -9.75 -3.60
C PRO A 501 28.75 -10.98 -2.93
N ALA A 502 28.69 -11.00 -1.60
CA ALA A 502 28.04 -12.06 -0.82
C ALA A 502 26.49 -11.98 -0.85
N ASP A 503 25.89 -10.85 -1.24
CA ASP A 503 24.43 -10.68 -1.42
C ASP A 503 23.99 -10.94 -2.87
N LYS A 504 24.74 -11.77 -3.62
CA LYS A 504 24.32 -12.24 -4.93
C LYS A 504 23.15 -13.20 -4.77
N SER A 505 21.94 -12.73 -5.09
CA SER A 505 20.86 -13.63 -5.50
C SER A 505 21.34 -14.43 -6.72
N PRO A 506 20.96 -15.72 -6.87
CA PRO A 506 21.25 -16.45 -8.10
C PRO A 506 20.63 -15.66 -9.27
N SER A 507 21.48 -15.15 -10.15
CA SER A 507 21.14 -14.16 -11.17
C SER A 507 20.24 -14.73 -12.26
N SER A 508 19.38 -13.85 -12.74
CA SER A 508 18.59 -13.89 -13.97
C SER A 508 19.48 -13.75 -15.23
N ASP A 509 20.62 -14.45 -15.30
CA ASP A 509 21.47 -14.48 -16.52
C ASP A 509 20.93 -15.44 -17.61
N ALA A 510 19.65 -15.81 -17.53
CA ALA A 510 18.93 -16.45 -18.62
C ALA A 510 18.00 -15.41 -19.24
N HIS A 511 18.15 -15.16 -20.54
CA HIS A 511 17.38 -14.24 -21.39
C HIS A 511 17.98 -12.83 -21.56
N ARG A 512 19.16 -12.79 -22.19
CA ARG A 512 19.44 -11.78 -23.22
C ARG A 512 18.84 -12.24 -24.54
#